data_AF-A0A8H6WXN6-F1
#
_entry.id   AF-A0A8H6WXN6-F1
#
_cell.length_a   1.000
_cell.length_b   1.000
_cell.length_c   1.000
_cell.angle_alpha   90.00
_cell.angle_beta   90.00
_cell.angle_gamma   90.00
#
_symmetry.space_group_name_H-M   'P 1'
#
loop_
_entity.id
_entity.type
_entity.pdbx_description
1 polymer ?
#
loop_
_entity_poly.entity_id
_entity_poly.type
_entity_poly.pdbx_seq_one_letter_code
_entity_poly.pdbx_strand_id
1 'polypeptide(L)'
;MDASSSTLDDLRGTTHVENASQANTDQQTAINLFELDPKISVKKFMKNEHRMPPDTLQLFTLTIRHPTHGEIGYITAIRVQHRRQCRAWGTFLELMDVDTELFTIASSLSNKYGELRPCIVDNEYYKGTGVWGPELNDGNLIIVLCVSVDIAYRKQGVASWGFQRLYASQYVEREDKMLCWPSPIPRPPSDQWIPVFDRIVEIFRKIWPGGVSASRHDFFLRILAGSRAPIPKDSLSRRFRP
;
A
#
# COMPACT_ATOMS: atom_id res chain seq x y z
N MET A 1 -59.78 -49.10 12.73
CA MET A 1 -59.37 -48.14 13.77
C MET A 1 -58.10 -47.46 13.27
N ASP A 2 -58.13 -46.92 12.05
CA ASP A 2 -58.74 -45.64 11.63
C ASP A 2 -57.65 -44.57 11.73
N ALA A 3 -56.97 -44.26 10.62
CA ALA A 3 -57.38 -43.33 9.57
C ALA A 3 -57.28 -41.86 10.00
N SER A 4 -56.52 -41.08 9.22
CA SER A 4 -56.63 -39.63 8.90
C SER A 4 -55.22 -39.00 8.89
N SER A 5 -54.57 -38.69 7.75
CA SER A 5 -54.94 -37.78 6.65
C SER A 5 -54.74 -36.29 6.97
N SER A 6 -53.64 -35.71 6.46
CA SER A 6 -53.51 -34.32 5.99
C SER A 6 -52.15 -34.22 5.25
N THR A 7 -52.07 -34.34 3.93
CA THR A 7 -52.35 -33.31 2.90
C THR A 7 -51.74 -31.96 3.24
N LEU A 8 -50.60 -31.65 2.62
CA LEU A 8 -50.19 -30.28 2.35
C LEU A 8 -49.43 -30.27 1.02
N ASP A 9 -50.14 -29.69 0.06
CA ASP A 9 -49.82 -29.51 -1.35
C ASP A 9 -48.70 -28.48 -1.58
N ASP A 10 -48.10 -28.63 -2.76
CA ASP A 10 -47.66 -27.55 -3.65
C ASP A 10 -46.66 -26.50 -3.16
N LEU A 11 -45.37 -26.79 -3.40
CA LEU A 11 -44.40 -25.78 -3.83
C LEU A 11 -43.51 -26.34 -4.95
N ARG A 12 -44.07 -26.46 -6.16
CA ARG A 12 -43.28 -26.49 -7.40
C ARG A 12 -42.75 -25.08 -7.67
N GLY A 13 -41.61 -24.75 -7.07
CA GLY A 13 -40.82 -23.59 -7.44
C GLY A 13 -40.08 -23.87 -8.75
N THR A 14 -40.56 -23.30 -9.83
CA THR A 14 -39.91 -23.26 -11.15
C THR A 14 -38.55 -22.59 -11.02
N THR A 15 -37.47 -23.37 -11.04
CA THR A 15 -36.11 -22.84 -11.17
C THR A 15 -35.94 -22.28 -12.58
N HIS A 16 -36.20 -20.98 -12.74
CA HIS A 16 -35.72 -20.21 -13.87
C HIS A 16 -34.19 -20.18 -13.82
N VAL A 17 -33.58 -20.98 -14.70
CA VAL A 17 -32.16 -20.86 -15.04
C VAL A 17 -32.03 -19.59 -15.88
N GLU A 18 -31.80 -18.45 -15.21
CA GLU A 18 -31.29 -17.25 -15.87
C GLU A 18 -29.84 -17.52 -16.28
N ASN A 19 -29.69 -17.92 -17.54
CA ASN A 19 -28.43 -17.88 -18.26
C ASN A 19 -27.97 -16.41 -18.41
N ALA A 20 -27.36 -15.86 -17.37
CA ALA A 20 -26.57 -14.63 -17.45
C ALA A 20 -25.21 -14.94 -18.08
N SER A 21 -25.23 -15.36 -19.35
CA SER A 21 -24.05 -15.31 -20.23
C SER A 21 -23.92 -13.89 -20.75
N GLN A 22 -23.50 -12.97 -19.88
CA GLN A 22 -22.91 -11.70 -20.30
C GLN A 22 -21.40 -11.91 -20.40
N ALA A 23 -21.00 -12.60 -21.47
CA ALA A 23 -19.67 -12.46 -22.04
C ALA A 23 -19.59 -11.08 -22.70
N ASN A 24 -19.62 -10.02 -21.88
CA ASN A 24 -19.30 -8.69 -22.36
C ASN A 24 -17.79 -8.67 -22.57
N THR A 25 -17.39 -8.79 -23.83
CA THR A 25 -16.01 -8.84 -24.24
C THR A 25 -15.35 -7.55 -23.78
N ASP A 26 -14.42 -7.68 -22.82
CA ASP A 26 -13.57 -6.62 -22.30
C ASP A 26 -12.83 -5.92 -23.46
N GLN A 27 -13.47 -4.94 -24.08
CA GLN A 27 -12.78 -3.97 -24.92
C GLN A 27 -11.99 -3.06 -23.99
N GLN A 28 -10.84 -3.57 -23.56
CA GLN A 28 -9.89 -2.82 -22.77
C GLN A 28 -9.34 -1.69 -23.65
N THR A 29 -9.93 -0.49 -23.50
CA THR A 29 -9.51 0.69 -24.26
C THR A 29 -8.08 1.02 -23.87
N ALA A 30 -7.16 0.98 -24.83
CA ALA A 30 -5.80 1.41 -24.60
C ALA A 30 -5.79 2.91 -24.26
N ILE A 31 -5.34 3.27 -23.07
CA ILE A 31 -5.25 4.66 -22.62
C ILE A 31 -3.97 5.29 -23.18
N ASN A 32 -4.10 6.52 -23.68
CA ASN A 32 -2.97 7.40 -23.90
C ASN A 32 -2.57 8.10 -22.59
N LEU A 33 -1.48 7.67 -21.94
CA LEU A 33 -1.02 8.23 -20.66
C LEU A 33 -0.67 9.74 -20.72
N PHE A 34 -0.48 10.30 -21.92
CA PHE A 34 -0.21 11.73 -22.11
C PHE A 34 -1.47 12.59 -21.95
N GLU A 35 -2.66 12.01 -22.04
CA GLU A 35 -3.94 12.72 -21.91
C GLU A 35 -4.47 12.75 -20.48
N LEU A 36 -3.81 12.03 -19.56
CA LEU A 36 -4.20 12.01 -18.16
C LEU A 36 -3.85 13.33 -17.47
N ASP A 37 -4.79 13.83 -16.66
CA ASP A 37 -4.62 15.05 -15.88
C ASP A 37 -4.43 14.70 -14.39
N PRO A 38 -3.26 15.03 -13.78
CA PRO A 38 -3.02 14.80 -12.36
C PRO A 38 -3.54 15.99 -11.55
N LYS A 39 -4.50 15.73 -10.65
CA LYS A 39 -4.92 16.73 -9.67
C LYS A 39 -4.40 16.35 -8.29
N ILE A 40 -3.44 17.12 -7.77
CA ILE A 40 -2.91 16.92 -6.42
C ILE A 40 -3.60 17.86 -5.45
N SER A 41 -4.12 17.30 -4.36
CA SER A 41 -4.64 18.04 -3.22
C SER A 41 -3.84 17.70 -1.96
N VAL A 42 -3.62 18.70 -1.11
CA VAL A 42 -2.86 18.56 0.12
C VAL A 42 -3.70 19.04 1.29
N LYS A 43 -3.89 18.15 2.26
CA LYS A 43 -4.56 18.46 3.53
C LYS A 43 -3.52 18.41 4.64
N LYS A 44 -3.34 19.52 5.35
CA LYS A 44 -2.47 19.58 6.53
C LYS A 44 -3.27 19.14 7.74
N PHE A 45 -2.70 18.28 8.58
CA PHE A 45 -3.31 17.92 9.85
C PHE A 45 -2.75 18.80 10.97
N MET A 46 -3.65 19.46 11.68
CA MET A 46 -3.34 20.08 12.96
C MET A 46 -3.89 19.17 14.05
N LYS A 47 -3.02 18.41 14.71
CA LYS A 47 -3.40 17.81 16.00
C LYS A 47 -3.33 18.95 17.01
N ASN A 48 -4.40 19.21 17.75
CA ASN A 48 -4.50 20.31 18.73
C ASN A 48 -3.56 20.16 19.95
N GLU A 49 -2.53 19.33 19.85
CA GLU A 49 -1.52 19.13 20.88
C GLU A 49 -0.39 20.16 20.64
N HIS A 50 -0.26 21.10 21.58
CA HIS A 50 0.60 22.30 21.55
C HIS A 50 2.11 22.08 21.30
N ARG A 51 2.55 20.88 20.92
CA ARG A 51 3.97 20.52 20.83
C ARG A 51 4.48 20.25 19.42
N MET A 52 3.62 20.15 18.39
CA MET A 52 4.08 19.87 17.03
C MET A 52 3.83 21.04 16.08
N PRO A 53 4.76 21.32 15.15
CA PRO A 53 4.50 22.22 14.03
C PRO A 53 3.21 21.81 13.26
N PRO A 54 2.43 22.78 12.76
CA PRO A 54 1.16 22.50 12.08
C PRO A 54 1.29 21.78 10.74
N ASP A 55 2.53 21.59 10.26
CA ASP A 55 2.88 20.98 8.99
C ASP A 55 3.63 19.65 9.14
N THR A 56 3.81 19.14 10.37
CA THR A 56 4.54 17.88 10.63
C THR A 56 3.89 16.68 9.92
N LEU A 57 2.57 16.65 9.79
CA LEU A 57 1.84 15.60 9.09
C LEU A 57 0.97 16.19 7.97
N GLN A 58 1.23 15.75 6.73
CA GLN A 58 0.49 16.19 5.55
C GLN A 58 -0.09 14.98 4.82
N LEU A 59 -1.38 15.01 4.51
CA LEU A 59 -2.03 14.03 3.64
C LEU A 59 -2.08 14.57 2.21
N PHE A 60 -1.58 13.79 1.28
CA PHE A 60 -1.65 14.03 -0.15
C PHE A 60 -2.68 13.08 -0.74
N THR A 61 -3.54 13.63 -1.58
CA THR A 61 -4.37 12.85 -2.49
C THR A 61 -4.08 13.33 -3.90
N LEU A 62 -3.43 12.46 -4.67
CA LEU A 62 -3.30 12.61 -6.12
C LEU A 62 -4.46 11.88 -6.78
N THR A 63 -5.36 12.62 -7.41
CA THR A 63 -6.44 12.09 -8.24
C THR A 63 -5.99 12.04 -9.69
N ILE A 64 -6.22 10.92 -10.36
CA ILE A 64 -5.88 10.69 -11.76
C ILE A 64 -7.16 10.76 -12.58
N ARG A 65 -7.22 11.69 -13.55
CA ARG A 65 -8.42 11.92 -14.35
C ARG A 65 -8.19 11.60 -15.83
N HIS A 66 -9.12 10.88 -16.42
CA HIS A 66 -9.27 10.70 -17.85
C HIS A 66 -10.18 11.81 -18.41
N PRO A 67 -9.87 12.41 -19.58
CA PRO A 67 -10.66 13.51 -20.14
C PRO A 67 -12.14 13.19 -20.33
N THR A 68 -12.44 11.97 -20.81
CA THR A 68 -13.82 11.55 -21.09
C THR A 68 -14.48 10.79 -19.94
N HIS A 69 -13.69 10.13 -19.07
CA HIS A 69 -14.21 9.17 -18.09
C HIS A 69 -14.11 9.67 -16.65
N GLY A 70 -13.58 10.88 -16.44
CA GLY A 70 -13.49 11.48 -15.12
C GLY A 70 -12.39 10.84 -14.27
N GLU A 71 -12.64 10.62 -12.98
CA GLU A 71 -11.67 10.02 -12.08
C GLU A 71 -11.52 8.51 -12.35
N ILE A 72 -10.29 8.08 -12.66
CA ILE A 72 -9.98 6.67 -12.97
C ILE A 72 -9.07 6.02 -11.92
N GLY A 73 -8.62 6.78 -10.93
CA GLY A 73 -7.78 6.29 -9.86
C GLY A 73 -7.26 7.40 -8.96
N TYR A 74 -6.65 7.01 -7.85
CA TYR A 74 -6.05 7.92 -6.90
C TYR A 74 -4.89 7.28 -6.13
N ILE A 75 -4.01 8.13 -5.61
CA ILE A 75 -2.95 7.76 -4.66
C ILE A 75 -3.12 8.64 -3.42
N THR A 76 -3.19 8.01 -2.25
CA THR A 76 -3.15 8.70 -0.96
C THR A 76 -1.85 8.39 -0.24
N ALA A 77 -1.22 9.42 0.31
CA ALA A 77 0.03 9.28 1.04
C ALA A 77 0.13 10.30 2.18
N ILE A 78 0.86 9.94 3.23
CA ILE A 78 1.19 10.84 4.33
C ILE A 78 2.66 11.23 4.22
N ARG A 79 2.98 12.52 4.28
CA ARG A 79 4.36 13.01 4.48
C ARG A 79 4.53 13.39 5.94
N VAL A 80 5.54 12.79 6.57
CA VAL A 80 6.02 13.13 7.90
C VAL A 80 7.20 14.09 7.72
N GLN A 81 6.94 15.38 7.95
CA GLN A 81 7.95 16.43 7.94
C GLN A 81 8.61 16.59 9.31
N HIS A 82 9.71 17.35 9.37
CA HIS A 82 10.38 17.71 10.63
C HIS A 82 10.75 16.51 11.51
N ARG A 83 11.04 15.34 10.91
CA ARG A 83 11.37 14.11 11.66
C ARG A 83 12.50 14.29 12.67
N ARG A 84 13.45 15.19 12.40
CA ARG A 84 14.52 15.57 13.34
C ARG A 84 13.99 16.20 14.63
N GLN A 85 12.93 17.00 14.56
CA GLN A 85 12.28 17.60 15.73
C GLN A 85 11.45 16.56 16.47
N CYS A 86 10.68 15.73 15.76
CA CYS A 86 9.97 14.59 16.37
C CYS A 86 10.94 13.64 17.10
N ARG A 87 12.13 13.42 16.53
CA ARG A 87 13.22 12.66 17.15
C ARG A 87 13.72 13.33 18.42
N ALA A 88 14.00 14.63 18.38
CA ALA A 88 14.45 15.38 19.55
C ALA A 88 13.45 15.35 20.71
N TRP A 89 12.15 15.31 20.40
CA TRP A 89 11.09 15.28 21.41
C TRP A 89 10.59 13.88 21.76
N GLY A 90 10.95 12.85 20.99
CA GLY A 90 10.45 11.49 21.19
C GLY A 90 8.97 11.31 20.89
N THR A 91 8.40 12.15 20.02
CA THR A 91 6.96 12.21 19.73
C THR A 91 6.58 11.54 18.41
N PHE A 92 7.51 10.84 17.76
CA PHE A 92 7.27 10.26 16.44
C PHE A 92 6.10 9.24 16.47
N LEU A 93 6.05 8.34 17.46
CA LEU A 93 4.96 7.35 17.51
C LEU A 93 3.61 7.99 17.85
N GLU A 94 3.57 9.03 18.68
CA GLU A 94 2.34 9.80 18.99
C GLU A 94 1.79 10.52 17.75
N LEU A 95 2.68 10.94 16.85
CA LEU A 95 2.30 11.52 15.56
C LEU A 95 1.70 10.48 14.62
N MET A 96 2.17 9.24 14.69
CA MET A 96 1.72 8.15 13.83
C MET A 96 0.43 7.49 14.35
N ASP A 97 0.04 7.77 15.59
CA ASP A 97 -1.22 7.34 16.24
C ASP A 97 -2.47 8.10 15.73
N VAL A 98 -2.39 8.65 14.52
CA VAL A 98 -3.55 9.21 13.81
C VAL A 98 -4.38 8.09 13.18
N ASP A 99 -3.75 6.96 12.87
CA ASP A 99 -4.38 5.78 12.30
C ASP A 99 -3.74 4.52 12.89
N THR A 100 -4.56 3.52 13.24
CA THR A 100 -4.10 2.29 13.90
C THR A 100 -3.12 1.49 13.04
N GLU A 101 -3.34 1.44 11.72
CA GLU A 101 -2.45 0.73 10.79
C GLU A 101 -1.12 1.50 10.67
N LEU A 102 -1.19 2.81 10.55
CA LEU A 102 -0.02 3.68 10.51
C LEU A 102 0.84 3.57 11.78
N PHE A 103 0.22 3.61 12.96
CA PHE A 103 0.89 3.40 14.24
C PHE A 103 1.54 2.01 14.34
N THR A 104 0.81 0.98 13.90
CA THR A 104 1.31 -0.40 13.90
C THR A 104 2.54 -0.55 13.01
N ILE A 105 2.52 0.04 11.82
CA ILE A 105 3.68 0.06 10.90
C ILE A 105 4.84 0.83 11.53
N ALA A 106 4.59 2.03 12.04
CA ALA A 106 5.61 2.90 12.62
C ALA A 106 6.28 2.28 13.86
N SER A 107 5.50 1.75 14.79
CA SER A 107 6.01 1.13 16.02
C SER A 107 6.79 -0.17 15.76
N SER A 108 6.43 -0.87 14.67
CA SER A 108 7.11 -2.08 14.22
C SER A 108 8.46 -1.80 13.56
N LEU A 109 8.53 -0.77 12.70
CA LEU A 109 9.73 -0.43 11.95
C LEU A 109 10.69 0.45 12.74
N SER A 110 10.16 1.34 13.57
CA SER A 110 10.91 2.40 14.22
C SER A 110 10.87 2.32 15.74
N ASN A 111 11.85 2.98 16.37
CA ASN A 111 11.83 3.29 17.79
C ASN A 111 10.93 4.51 18.05
N LYS A 112 10.78 4.91 19.33
CA LYS A 112 9.98 6.09 19.71
C LYS A 112 10.45 7.41 19.10
N TYR A 113 11.68 7.46 18.61
CA TYR A 113 12.31 8.62 17.99
C TYR A 113 12.18 8.63 16.46
N GLY A 114 11.50 7.64 15.87
CA GLY A 114 11.30 7.53 14.41
C GLY A 114 12.52 7.09 13.64
N GLU A 115 13.50 6.48 14.30
CA GLU A 115 14.63 5.81 13.66
C GLU A 115 14.28 4.34 13.48
N LEU A 116 14.68 3.75 12.36
CA LEU A 116 14.58 2.31 12.14
C LEU A 116 15.28 1.54 13.24
N ARG A 117 14.64 0.46 13.68
CA ARG A 117 15.20 -0.40 14.72
C ARG A 117 16.51 -1.05 14.23
N PRO A 118 17.55 -1.16 15.07
CA PRO A 118 18.81 -1.81 14.69
C PRO A 118 18.61 -3.23 14.16
N CYS A 119 17.66 -4.00 14.72
CA CYS A 119 17.36 -5.35 14.23
C CYS A 119 16.83 -5.41 12.79
N ILE A 120 16.39 -4.29 12.22
CA ILE A 120 16.01 -4.17 10.80
C ILE A 120 17.23 -3.74 9.98
N VAL A 121 17.96 -2.74 10.46
CA VAL A 121 19.14 -2.18 9.76
C VAL A 121 20.31 -3.17 9.68
N ASP A 122 20.58 -3.88 10.78
CA ASP A 122 21.76 -4.74 10.93
C ASP A 122 21.54 -6.16 10.38
N ASN A 123 20.30 -6.51 10.03
CA ASN A 123 19.97 -7.86 9.60
C ASN A 123 20.37 -8.09 8.14
N GLU A 124 21.32 -9.01 7.94
CA GLU A 124 21.86 -9.41 6.64
C GLU A 124 20.78 -9.78 5.61
N TYR A 125 19.67 -10.37 6.05
CA TYR A 125 18.56 -10.70 5.15
C TYR A 125 17.89 -9.45 4.56
N TYR A 126 17.85 -8.35 5.32
CA TYR A 126 17.23 -7.09 4.87
C TYR A 126 18.20 -6.21 4.08
N LYS A 127 19.51 -6.30 4.33
CA LYS A 127 20.55 -5.57 3.57
C LYS A 127 20.48 -5.87 2.06
N GLY A 128 20.19 -7.11 1.69
CA GLY A 128 20.07 -7.53 0.28
C GLY A 128 18.91 -6.90 -0.50
N THR A 129 17.99 -6.20 0.17
CA THR A 129 16.91 -5.46 -0.50
C THR A 129 17.32 -4.06 -0.94
N GLY A 130 18.42 -3.54 -0.40
CA GLY A 130 18.96 -2.21 -0.72
C GLY A 130 18.11 -1.03 -0.22
N VAL A 131 17.12 -1.27 0.64
CA VAL A 131 16.18 -0.20 1.05
C VAL A 131 15.80 -0.19 2.53
N TRP A 132 16.53 -0.92 3.37
CA TRP A 132 16.30 -0.94 4.83
C TRP A 132 17.55 -0.51 5.61
N GLY A 133 18.27 0.48 5.11
CA GLY A 133 19.45 1.00 5.79
C GLY A 133 19.22 2.30 6.57
N PRO A 134 20.29 2.84 7.18
CA PRO A 134 20.24 4.08 7.95
C PRO A 134 19.73 5.28 7.14
N GLU A 135 19.79 5.24 5.81
CA GLU A 135 19.30 6.28 4.91
C GLU A 135 17.80 6.58 5.06
N LEU A 136 17.00 5.62 5.56
CA LEU A 136 15.59 5.85 5.88
C LEU A 136 15.38 6.67 7.16
N ASN A 137 16.43 6.91 7.94
CA ASN A 137 16.38 7.79 9.12
C ASN A 137 16.51 9.27 8.73
N ASP A 138 16.89 9.57 7.50
CA ASP A 138 17.11 10.92 7.01
C ASP A 138 15.96 11.42 6.11
N GLY A 139 15.82 12.74 6.01
CA GLY A 139 14.80 13.39 5.19
C GLY A 139 13.37 13.21 5.70
N ASN A 140 12.40 13.65 4.89
CA ASN A 140 10.98 13.41 5.19
C ASN A 140 10.59 12.00 4.76
N LEU A 141 9.63 11.42 5.46
CA LEU A 141 9.11 10.09 5.16
C LEU A 141 7.73 10.22 4.53
N ILE A 142 7.56 9.70 3.32
CA ILE A 142 6.29 9.62 2.61
C ILE A 142 5.78 8.18 2.72
N ILE A 143 4.63 7.98 3.34
CA ILE A 143 4.01 6.67 3.53
C ILE A 143 2.78 6.62 2.64
N VAL A 144 2.84 5.80 1.60
CA VAL A 144 1.73 5.56 0.68
C VAL A 144 0.72 4.67 1.39
N LEU A 145 -0.48 5.21 1.62
CA LEU A 145 -1.56 4.52 2.32
C LEU A 145 -2.39 3.67 1.38
N CYS A 146 -2.82 4.25 0.25
CA CYS A 146 -3.68 3.56 -0.70
C CYS A 146 -3.39 4.00 -2.13
N VAL A 147 -3.39 3.01 -3.03
CA VAL A 147 -3.34 3.19 -4.48
C VAL A 147 -4.55 2.49 -5.05
N SER A 148 -5.43 3.24 -5.70
CA SER A 148 -6.59 2.69 -6.38
C SER A 148 -6.54 3.05 -7.86
N VAL A 149 -6.80 2.07 -8.71
CA VAL A 149 -7.01 2.24 -10.14
C VAL A 149 -8.24 1.44 -10.51
N ASP A 150 -9.17 2.09 -11.19
CA ASP A 150 -10.37 1.44 -11.71
C ASP A 150 -10.00 0.25 -12.58
N ILE A 151 -10.77 -0.83 -12.45
CA ILE A 151 -10.47 -2.13 -13.04
C ILE A 151 -10.29 -2.06 -14.56
N ALA A 152 -11.02 -1.20 -15.26
CA ALA A 152 -10.92 -1.02 -16.71
C ALA A 152 -9.54 -0.49 -17.14
N TYR A 153 -8.85 0.23 -16.26
CA TYR A 153 -7.57 0.90 -16.54
C TYR A 153 -6.37 0.25 -15.84
N ARG A 154 -6.57 -0.88 -15.17
CA ARG A 154 -5.46 -1.65 -14.58
C ARG A 154 -4.56 -2.23 -15.66
N LYS A 155 -3.29 -2.46 -15.29
CA LYS A 155 -2.22 -2.97 -16.19
C LYS A 155 -1.86 -2.04 -17.36
N GLN A 156 -2.39 -0.82 -17.40
CA GLN A 156 -2.08 0.18 -18.43
C GLN A 156 -1.04 1.22 -17.97
N GLY A 157 -0.33 0.96 -16.86
CA GLY A 157 0.68 1.89 -16.34
C GLY A 157 0.14 3.10 -15.57
N VAL A 158 -1.18 3.20 -15.35
CA VAL A 158 -1.81 4.35 -14.65
C VAL A 158 -1.22 4.59 -13.26
N ALA A 159 -1.04 3.54 -12.44
CA ALA A 159 -0.44 3.68 -11.12
C ALA A 159 1.00 4.20 -11.21
N SER A 160 1.81 3.63 -12.10
CA SER A 160 3.20 4.05 -12.31
C SER A 160 3.31 5.50 -12.76
N TRP A 161 2.46 5.91 -13.70
CA TRP A 161 2.34 7.31 -14.12
C TRP A 161 1.94 8.20 -12.94
N GLY A 162 0.97 7.79 -12.12
CA GLY A 162 0.55 8.52 -10.93
C GLY A 162 1.71 8.76 -9.96
N PHE A 163 2.50 7.73 -9.66
CA PHE A 163 3.68 7.87 -8.81
C PHE A 163 4.75 8.78 -9.41
N GLN A 164 5.00 8.71 -10.72
CA GLN A 164 5.92 9.62 -11.40
C GLN A 164 5.46 11.08 -11.26
N ARG A 165 4.15 11.34 -11.38
CA ARG A 165 3.58 12.68 -11.17
C ARG A 165 3.66 13.13 -9.72
N LEU A 166 3.42 12.23 -8.77
CA LEU A 166 3.60 12.53 -7.35
C LEU A 166 5.06 12.92 -7.06
N TYR A 167 6.02 12.17 -7.59
CA TYR A 167 7.45 12.43 -7.39
C TYR A 167 7.93 13.72 -8.07
N ALA A 168 7.42 14.02 -9.26
CA ALA A 168 7.72 15.26 -9.97
C ALA A 168 6.99 16.48 -9.38
N SER A 169 6.12 16.30 -8.38
CA SER A 169 5.39 17.40 -7.76
C SER A 169 6.29 18.20 -6.81
N GLN A 170 5.95 19.47 -6.60
CA GLN A 170 6.61 20.34 -5.62
C GLN A 170 6.49 19.86 -4.16
N TYR A 171 5.71 18.82 -3.90
CA TYR A 171 5.45 18.31 -2.57
C TYR A 171 6.40 17.18 -2.14
N VAL A 172 7.19 16.65 -3.08
CA VAL A 172 8.15 15.58 -2.84
C VAL A 172 9.54 16.13 -3.16
N GLU A 173 10.39 16.15 -2.15
CA GLU A 173 11.79 16.56 -2.32
C GLU A 173 12.63 15.38 -2.77
N ARG A 174 13.81 15.65 -3.37
CA ARG A 174 14.71 14.61 -3.85
C ARG A 174 15.21 13.71 -2.71
N GLU A 175 15.33 14.29 -1.52
CA GLU A 175 15.80 13.64 -0.30
C GLU A 175 14.70 12.84 0.40
N ASP A 176 13.43 13.04 0.04
CA ASP A 176 12.30 12.35 0.65
C ASP A 176 12.38 10.84 0.39
N LYS A 177 11.96 10.07 1.38
CA LYS A 177 11.95 8.61 1.34
C LYS A 177 10.53 8.13 1.26
N MET A 178 10.22 7.24 0.32
CA MET A 178 8.88 6.70 0.16
C MET A 178 8.81 5.25 0.65
N LEU A 179 7.83 5.00 1.51
CA LEU A 179 7.47 3.69 2.02
C LEU A 179 6.05 3.35 1.53
N CYS A 180 5.81 2.11 1.15
CA CYS A 180 4.47 1.62 0.87
C CYS A 180 4.30 0.24 1.49
N TRP A 181 3.08 -0.05 1.94
CA TRP A 181 2.67 -1.39 2.30
C TRP A 181 1.95 -2.06 1.12
N PRO A 182 2.58 -3.04 0.44
CA PRO A 182 1.99 -3.68 -0.74
C PRO A 182 0.92 -4.71 -0.36
N SER A 183 -0.13 -4.31 0.35
CA SER A 183 -1.31 -5.15 0.60
C SER A 183 -2.39 -4.87 -0.45
N PRO A 184 -2.79 -5.86 -1.26
CA PRO A 184 -3.91 -5.68 -2.17
C PRO A 184 -5.21 -5.42 -1.40
N ILE A 185 -6.00 -4.47 -1.89
CA ILE A 185 -7.34 -4.15 -1.38
C ILE A 185 -8.33 -4.25 -2.56
N PRO A 186 -9.37 -5.11 -2.50
CA PRO A 186 -9.63 -6.07 -1.44
C PRO A 186 -8.57 -7.19 -1.39
N ARG A 187 -8.46 -7.83 -0.22
CA ARG A 187 -7.57 -8.97 -0.02
C ARG A 187 -8.00 -10.12 -0.94
N PRO A 188 -7.16 -10.60 -1.86
CA PRO A 188 -7.48 -11.75 -2.70
C PRO A 188 -7.54 -13.03 -1.86
N PRO A 189 -8.16 -14.10 -2.39
CA PRO A 189 -8.05 -15.45 -1.84
C PRO A 189 -6.58 -15.85 -1.60
N SER A 190 -6.36 -16.75 -0.64
CA SER A 190 -5.01 -17.11 -0.16
C SER A 190 -4.09 -17.67 -1.24
N ASP A 191 -4.64 -18.40 -2.21
CA ASP A 191 -3.93 -18.96 -3.37
C ASP A 191 -3.53 -17.91 -4.40
N GLN A 192 -4.25 -16.79 -4.48
CA GLN A 192 -3.99 -15.66 -5.38
C GLN A 192 -3.15 -14.55 -4.75
N TRP A 193 -2.93 -14.60 -3.43
CA TRP A 193 -2.22 -13.55 -2.69
C TRP A 193 -0.80 -13.31 -3.21
N ILE A 194 0.01 -14.36 -3.32
CA ILE A 194 1.43 -14.24 -3.70
C ILE A 194 1.59 -13.63 -5.11
N PRO A 195 0.88 -14.10 -6.15
CA PRO A 195 0.97 -13.49 -7.48
C PRO A 195 0.55 -12.02 -7.53
N VAL A 196 -0.52 -11.64 -6.81
CA VAL A 196 -0.98 -10.25 -6.77
C VAL A 196 0.03 -9.38 -6.03
N PHE A 197 0.54 -9.87 -4.90
CA PHE A 197 1.55 -9.21 -4.10
C PHE A 197 2.85 -8.98 -4.90
N ASP A 198 3.36 -10.00 -5.57
CA ASP A 198 4.59 -9.89 -6.38
C ASP A 198 4.43 -8.86 -7.51
N ARG A 199 3.23 -8.76 -8.12
CA ARG A 199 2.94 -7.73 -9.13
C ARG A 199 2.94 -6.32 -8.53
N ILE A 200 2.39 -6.13 -7.33
CA ILE A 200 2.44 -4.83 -6.63
C ILE A 200 3.90 -4.45 -6.33
N VAL A 201 4.68 -5.38 -5.79
CA VAL A 201 6.11 -5.18 -5.52
C VAL A 201 6.87 -4.81 -6.79
N GLU A 202 6.58 -5.47 -7.92
CA GLU A 202 7.20 -5.17 -9.21
C GLU A 202 6.89 -3.73 -9.69
N ILE A 203 5.64 -3.28 -9.53
CA ILE A 203 5.24 -1.90 -9.84
C ILE A 203 6.10 -0.91 -9.04
N PHE A 204 6.21 -1.11 -7.73
CA PHE A 204 7.02 -0.24 -6.88
C PHE A 204 8.50 -0.27 -7.28
N ARG A 205 9.07 -1.45 -7.52
CA ARG A 205 10.47 -1.59 -7.97
C ARG A 205 10.77 -0.84 -9.26
N LYS A 206 9.83 -0.79 -10.21
CA LYS A 206 10.01 -0.08 -11.49
C LYS A 206 9.92 1.43 -11.35
N ILE A 207 9.09 1.91 -10.43
CA ILE A 207 8.78 3.34 -10.30
C ILE A 207 9.94 4.11 -9.69
N TRP A 208 10.70 3.48 -8.79
CA TRP A 208 11.63 4.22 -7.96
C TRP A 208 13.09 3.87 -8.30
N PRO A 209 13.79 4.77 -9.00
CA PRO A 209 15.18 4.56 -9.38
C PRO A 209 16.17 4.58 -8.20
N GLY A 210 15.74 4.98 -6.99
CA GLY A 210 16.57 5.04 -5.77
C GLY A 210 16.33 3.92 -4.74
N GLY A 211 15.81 2.74 -5.14
CA GLY A 211 15.27 1.67 -4.26
C GLY A 211 13.93 1.95 -3.54
N VAL A 212 12.82 1.25 -3.87
CA VAL A 212 11.62 1.21 -2.98
C VAL A 212 11.77 0.10 -1.97
N SER A 213 11.47 0.42 -0.71
CA SER A 213 11.37 -0.57 0.36
C SER A 213 10.02 -1.27 0.27
N ALA A 214 9.89 -2.13 -0.74
CA ALA A 214 8.75 -3.03 -0.88
C ALA A 214 9.16 -4.37 -0.27
N SER A 215 8.95 -4.51 1.04
CA SER A 215 9.26 -5.76 1.72
C SER A 215 8.12 -6.76 1.56
N ARG A 216 8.47 -8.05 1.60
CA ARG A 216 7.49 -9.14 1.51
C ARG A 216 6.51 -9.13 2.68
N HIS A 217 5.25 -9.44 2.43
CA HIS A 217 4.24 -9.59 3.48
C HIS A 217 4.67 -10.59 4.57
N ASP A 218 5.38 -11.67 4.22
CA ASP A 218 5.93 -12.63 5.21
C ASP A 218 7.00 -11.99 6.12
N PHE A 219 7.81 -11.07 5.60
CA PHE A 219 8.76 -10.30 6.43
C PHE A 219 8.01 -9.47 7.47
N PHE A 220 6.93 -8.83 7.04
CA PHE A 220 6.18 -7.93 7.88
C PHE A 220 5.29 -8.65 8.89
N LEU A 221 4.63 -9.74 8.51
CA LEU A 221 3.95 -10.61 9.47
C LEU A 221 4.92 -11.15 10.53
N ARG A 222 6.19 -11.41 10.18
CA ARG A 222 7.20 -11.84 11.15
C ARG A 222 7.65 -10.71 12.07
N ILE A 223 7.78 -9.49 11.56
CA ILE A 223 8.02 -8.29 12.39
C ILE A 223 6.82 -8.07 13.33
N LEU A 224 5.60 -8.07 12.81
CA LEU A 224 4.36 -7.85 13.57
C LEU A 224 4.09 -8.95 14.59
N ALA A 225 4.39 -10.22 14.25
CA ALA A 225 4.26 -11.35 15.16
C ALA A 225 5.37 -11.41 16.23
N GLY A 226 6.31 -10.45 16.25
CA GLY A 226 7.46 -10.47 17.16
C GLY A 226 8.32 -11.73 17.03
N SER A 227 8.26 -12.41 15.89
CA SER A 227 8.82 -13.75 15.75
C SER A 227 10.33 -13.68 15.63
N ARG A 228 11.02 -14.02 16.72
CA ARG A 228 12.49 -14.23 16.76
C ARG A 228 12.92 -15.52 16.04
N ALA A 229 12.02 -16.21 15.34
CA ALA A 229 12.33 -17.51 14.75
C ALA A 229 13.39 -17.37 13.63
N PRO A 230 14.52 -18.11 13.72
CA PRO A 230 15.55 -18.07 12.69
C PRO A 230 14.99 -18.51 11.34
N ILE A 231 15.43 -17.84 10.28
CA ILE A 231 15.05 -18.14 8.90
C ILE A 231 15.51 -19.58 8.57
N PRO A 232 14.62 -20.48 8.10
CA PRO A 232 15.04 -21.78 7.61
C PRO A 232 16.01 -21.59 6.43
N LYS A 233 17.26 -22.04 6.59
CA LYS A 233 18.34 -21.88 5.60
C LYS A 233 17.97 -22.41 4.22
N ASP A 234 17.02 -23.36 4.16
CA ASP A 234 16.58 -24.02 2.92
C ASP A 234 15.68 -23.15 2.02
N SER A 235 15.19 -22.01 2.53
CA SER A 235 14.42 -21.04 1.72
C SER A 235 15.32 -20.15 0.82
N LEU A 236 16.64 -20.20 1.02
CA LEU A 236 17.61 -19.34 0.33
C LEU A 236 18.25 -19.99 -0.91
N SER A 237 18.17 -21.32 -1.07
CA SER A 237 18.92 -22.05 -2.10
C SER A 237 18.24 -22.13 -3.48
N ARG A 238 16.99 -21.70 -3.62
CA ARG A 238 16.21 -21.92 -4.87
C ARG A 238 16.15 -20.76 -5.87
N ARG A 239 16.73 -19.58 -5.61
CA ARG A 239 16.48 -18.41 -6.49
C ARG A 239 17.65 -17.49 -6.84
N PHE A 240 18.89 -17.90 -6.61
CA PHE A 240 20.05 -17.20 -7.18
C PHE A 240 21.01 -18.22 -7.79
N ARG A 241 20.74 -18.59 -9.05
CA ARG A 241 21.81 -18.92 -10.00
C ARG A 241 21.88 -17.74 -10.98
N PRO A 242 23.09 -17.37 -11.43
CA PRO A 242 23.29 -16.29 -12.40
C PRO A 242 22.55 -16.56 -13.71
#